data_AF-A0A3D6CMF9-F1
#
_entry.id   AF-A0A3D6CMF9-F1
#
_cell.length_a   1.000
_cell.length_b   1.000
_cell.length_c   1.000
_cell.angle_alpha   90.00
_cell.angle_beta   90.00
_cell.angle_gamma   90.00
#
_symmetry.space_group_name_H-M   'P 1'
#
loop_
_entity.id
_entity.type
_entity.pdbx_description
1 polymer ?
#
loop_
_entity_poly.entity_id
_entity_poly.type
_entity_poly.pdbx_seq_one_letter_code
_entity_poly.pdbx_strand_id
1 'polypeptide(L)'
;REACNNIDWYLEKNKHKKFFFIGFNALNKAEEFLFQKVLDTGNSDIYWDLDAAFFNSNHQAGTFIRKYTKEWKYYQKNTLKTLSNSFSQPKKIEVIGASKNTTQLKYAGEILENFTDFKNTALILADETLLPITLNSLPKNINAINITMGYPLKDIPTTSLFFSIFQLFVSQEKLQKTLVNEFY
;
A
#
# COMPACT_ATOMS: atom_id res chain seq x y z
N ARG A 1 -10.21 -14.82 -12.22
CA ARG A 1 -11.01 -16.04 -12.48
C ARG A 1 -10.15 -17.12 -13.13
N GLU A 2 -9.40 -16.81 -14.18
CA GLU A 2 -8.49 -17.76 -14.84
C GLU A 2 -7.50 -18.44 -13.88
N ALA A 3 -6.85 -17.68 -12.99
CA ALA A 3 -5.93 -18.24 -11.99
C ALA A 3 -6.59 -19.32 -11.10
N CYS A 4 -7.83 -19.11 -10.67
CA CYS A 4 -8.56 -20.10 -9.86
C CYS A 4 -8.87 -21.37 -10.65
N ASN A 5 -9.13 -21.27 -11.95
CA ASN A 5 -9.43 -22.44 -12.78
C ASN A 5 -8.18 -23.28 -13.08
N ASN A 6 -7.00 -22.64 -13.14
CA ASN A 6 -5.75 -23.29 -13.53
C ASN A 6 -4.85 -23.70 -12.34
N ILE A 7 -5.27 -23.42 -11.10
CA ILE A 7 -4.41 -23.62 -9.92
C ILE A 7 -4.02 -25.09 -9.70
N ASP A 8 -4.94 -26.03 -9.93
CA ASP A 8 -4.67 -27.45 -9.71
C ASP A 8 -3.58 -27.95 -10.68
N TRP A 9 -3.71 -27.63 -11.97
CA TRP A 9 -2.69 -27.93 -12.99
C TRP A 9 -1.34 -27.27 -12.67
N TYR A 10 -1.36 -26.01 -12.20
CA TYR A 10 -0.14 -25.30 -11.84
C TYR A 10 0.57 -25.97 -10.66
N LEU A 11 -0.16 -26.33 -9.61
CA LEU A 11 0.39 -27.02 -8.44
C LEU A 11 0.95 -28.40 -8.80
N GLU A 12 0.29 -29.15 -9.68
CA GLU A 12 0.79 -30.43 -10.16
C GLU A 12 2.13 -30.33 -10.89
N LYS A 13 2.29 -29.31 -11.74
CA LYS A 13 3.57 -29.08 -12.44
C LYS A 13 4.67 -28.51 -11.55
N ASN A 14 4.31 -27.89 -10.42
CA ASN A 14 5.23 -27.18 -9.54
C ASN A 14 5.36 -27.82 -8.14
N LYS A 15 5.17 -29.14 -8.00
CA LYS A 15 5.25 -29.86 -6.71
C LYS A 15 6.55 -29.67 -5.92
N HIS A 16 7.66 -29.38 -6.61
CA HIS A 16 8.96 -29.14 -6.00
C HIS A 16 9.12 -27.72 -5.42
N LYS A 17 8.20 -26.80 -5.73
CA LYS A 17 8.24 -25.42 -5.25
C LYS A 17 7.53 -25.29 -3.92
N LYS A 18 8.07 -24.39 -3.10
CA LYS A 18 7.49 -23.95 -1.85
C LYS A 18 7.05 -22.50 -1.99
N PHE A 19 5.80 -22.22 -1.63
CA PHE A 19 5.24 -20.88 -1.71
C PHE A 19 5.14 -20.27 -0.32
N PHE A 20 5.42 -18.96 -0.24
CA PHE A 20 5.34 -18.17 0.97
C PHE A 20 4.45 -16.97 0.72
N PHE A 21 3.34 -16.88 1.45
CA PHE A 21 2.45 -15.71 1.42
C PHE A 21 2.79 -14.83 2.61
N ILE A 22 3.18 -13.57 2.38
CA ILE A 22 3.66 -12.65 3.42
C ILE A 22 3.00 -11.29 3.26
N GLY A 23 2.54 -10.69 4.36
CA GLY A 23 2.08 -9.29 4.37
C GLY A 23 0.61 -9.11 3.98
N PHE A 24 -0.16 -10.20 3.89
CA PHE A 24 -1.59 -10.14 3.62
C PHE A 24 -2.39 -9.95 4.93
N ASN A 25 -3.58 -9.37 4.84
CA ASN A 25 -4.50 -9.22 5.97
C ASN A 25 -5.93 -9.60 5.56
N ALA A 26 -6.55 -8.84 4.66
CA ALA A 26 -7.90 -9.10 4.16
C ALA A 26 -7.81 -9.62 2.71
N LEU A 27 -8.19 -10.87 2.50
CA LEU A 27 -8.18 -11.50 1.19
C LEU A 27 -9.54 -11.39 0.51
N ASN A 28 -9.54 -11.30 -0.81
CA ASN A 28 -10.74 -11.51 -1.59
C ASN A 28 -11.03 -13.02 -1.76
N LYS A 29 -12.25 -13.37 -2.18
CA LYS A 29 -12.66 -14.79 -2.33
C LYS A 29 -11.77 -15.61 -3.26
N ALA A 30 -11.21 -15.00 -4.31
CA ALA A 30 -10.34 -15.69 -5.25
C ALA A 30 -8.97 -15.98 -4.60
N GLU A 31 -8.42 -15.02 -3.87
CA GLU A 31 -7.18 -15.17 -3.10
C GLU A 31 -7.35 -16.22 -1.99
N GLU A 32 -8.44 -16.16 -1.22
CA GLU A 32 -8.75 -17.17 -0.19
C GLU A 32 -8.76 -18.59 -0.78
N PHE A 33 -9.37 -18.76 -1.96
CA PHE A 33 -9.41 -20.05 -2.66
C PHE A 33 -8.02 -20.51 -3.11
N LEU A 34 -7.26 -19.62 -3.75
CA LEU A 34 -5.92 -19.92 -4.24
C LEU A 34 -4.97 -20.27 -3.09
N PHE A 35 -5.01 -19.50 -2.00
CA PHE A 35 -4.13 -19.69 -0.85
C PHE A 35 -4.45 -21.02 -0.18
N GLN A 36 -5.72 -21.35 0.05
CA GLN A 36 -6.10 -22.64 0.62
C GLN A 36 -5.64 -23.81 -0.26
N LYS A 37 -5.82 -23.74 -1.58
CA LYS A 37 -5.33 -24.76 -2.51
C LYS A 37 -3.82 -24.97 -2.43
N VAL A 38 -3.06 -23.88 -2.36
CA VAL A 38 -1.60 -23.93 -2.25
C VAL A 38 -1.17 -24.48 -0.89
N LEU A 39 -1.81 -24.05 0.20
CA LEU A 39 -1.51 -24.50 1.57
C LEU A 39 -1.88 -25.97 1.80
N ASP A 40 -2.94 -26.46 1.16
CA ASP A 40 -3.37 -27.86 1.23
C ASP A 40 -2.32 -28.83 0.64
N THR A 41 -1.36 -28.35 -0.17
CA THR A 41 -0.22 -29.18 -0.63
C THR A 41 0.75 -29.57 0.48
N GLY A 42 0.71 -28.88 1.64
CA GLY A 42 1.51 -29.19 2.82
C GLY A 42 2.98 -28.72 2.75
N ASN A 43 3.43 -28.14 1.64
CA ASN A 43 4.80 -27.63 1.47
C ASN A 43 4.86 -26.09 1.34
N SER A 44 3.83 -25.37 1.78
CA SER A 44 3.75 -23.91 1.66
C SER A 44 3.28 -23.28 2.97
N ASP A 45 3.66 -22.03 3.19
CA ASP A 45 3.42 -21.33 4.45
C ASP A 45 2.82 -19.94 4.21
N ILE A 46 2.06 -19.46 5.19
CA ILE A 46 1.49 -18.12 5.21
C ILE A 46 1.85 -17.38 6.50
N TYR A 47 2.19 -16.11 6.34
CA TYR A 47 2.58 -15.14 7.36
C TYR A 47 1.69 -13.91 7.22
N TRP A 48 0.81 -13.74 8.20
CA TRP A 48 -0.14 -12.63 8.19
C TRP A 48 0.52 -11.34 8.68
N ASP A 49 0.09 -10.21 8.11
CA ASP A 49 0.37 -8.90 8.70
C ASP A 49 -0.61 -8.65 9.86
N LEU A 50 -0.17 -9.00 11.07
CA LEU A 50 -1.01 -8.97 12.26
C LEU A 50 -0.18 -8.75 13.54
N ASP A 51 -0.74 -7.93 14.42
CA ASP A 51 -0.25 -7.75 15.79
C ASP A 51 -1.17 -8.47 16.77
N ALA A 52 -0.59 -9.05 17.82
CA ALA A 52 -1.33 -9.76 18.87
C ALA A 52 -2.38 -8.89 19.55
N ALA A 53 -2.13 -7.58 19.68
CA ALA A 53 -3.09 -6.63 20.24
C ALA A 53 -4.41 -6.61 19.46
N PHE A 54 -4.36 -6.75 18.13
CA PHE A 54 -5.54 -6.76 17.27
C PHE A 54 -6.15 -8.15 17.12
N PHE A 55 -5.32 -9.20 17.13
CA PHE A 55 -5.80 -10.56 17.00
C PHE A 55 -6.61 -10.98 18.22
N ASN A 56 -6.08 -10.72 19.42
CA ASN A 56 -6.65 -11.18 20.70
C ASN A 56 -7.82 -10.31 21.17
N SER A 57 -8.02 -9.13 20.60
CA SER A 57 -9.15 -8.24 20.90
C SER A 57 -10.24 -8.34 19.84
N ASN A 58 -11.41 -7.74 20.09
CA ASN A 58 -12.47 -7.62 19.09
C ASN A 58 -12.21 -6.51 18.05
N HIS A 59 -10.94 -6.15 17.81
CA HIS A 59 -10.58 -5.11 16.87
C HIS A 59 -10.82 -5.57 15.43
N GLN A 60 -11.31 -4.66 14.58
CA GLN A 60 -11.67 -4.98 13.19
C GLN A 60 -10.47 -5.49 12.38
N ALA A 61 -9.28 -4.94 12.63
CA ALA A 61 -8.04 -5.32 11.94
C ALA A 61 -7.66 -6.82 12.07
N GLY A 62 -8.16 -7.52 13.09
CA GLY A 62 -7.94 -8.97 13.25
C GLY A 62 -9.08 -9.86 12.72
N THR A 63 -10.17 -9.27 12.21
CA THR A 63 -11.42 -10.01 11.92
C THR A 63 -11.24 -11.08 10.86
N PHE A 64 -10.63 -10.73 9.72
CA PHE A 64 -10.42 -11.65 8.61
C PHE A 64 -9.49 -12.79 9.02
N ILE A 65 -8.38 -12.48 9.69
CA ILE A 65 -7.42 -13.49 10.09
C ILE A 65 -8.01 -14.42 11.15
N ARG A 66 -8.78 -13.90 12.13
CA ARG A 66 -9.54 -14.75 13.07
C ARG A 66 -10.49 -15.70 12.35
N LYS A 67 -11.20 -15.20 11.34
CA LYS A 67 -12.08 -16.03 10.49
C LYS A 67 -11.27 -17.13 9.80
N TYR A 68 -10.16 -16.80 9.14
CA TYR A 68 -9.31 -17.77 8.46
C TYR A 68 -8.76 -18.83 9.41
N THR A 69 -8.29 -18.44 10.59
CA THR A 69 -7.82 -19.39 11.61
C THR A 69 -8.87 -20.37 12.10
N LYS A 70 -10.14 -19.97 12.06
CA LYS A 70 -11.26 -20.81 12.48
C LYS A 70 -11.76 -21.72 11.35
N GLU A 71 -11.76 -21.23 10.11
CA GLU A 71 -12.43 -21.90 8.99
C GLU A 71 -11.47 -22.73 8.11
N TRP A 72 -10.21 -22.35 7.98
CA TRP A 72 -9.30 -23.02 7.04
C TRP A 72 -8.74 -24.32 7.62
N LYS A 73 -8.75 -25.39 6.80
CA LYS A 73 -8.19 -26.69 7.16
C LYS A 73 -6.72 -26.63 7.54
N TYR A 74 -5.95 -25.73 6.91
CA TYR A 74 -4.54 -25.50 7.20
C TYR A 74 -4.28 -25.27 8.70
N TYR A 75 -5.15 -24.53 9.40
CA TYR A 75 -4.99 -24.21 10.82
C TYR A 75 -5.44 -25.31 11.79
N GLN A 76 -5.97 -26.42 11.28
CA GLN A 76 -6.19 -27.61 12.12
C GLN A 76 -4.88 -28.31 12.49
N LYS A 77 -3.84 -28.16 11.66
CA LYS A 77 -2.51 -28.78 11.85
C LYS A 77 -1.40 -27.78 12.09
N ASN A 78 -1.59 -26.53 11.69
CA ASN A 78 -0.58 -25.48 11.80
C ASN A 78 -1.07 -24.37 12.73
N THR A 79 -0.15 -23.81 13.51
CA THR A 79 -0.44 -22.62 14.30
C THR A 79 -0.21 -21.34 13.50
N LEU A 80 -0.78 -20.23 13.95
CA LEU A 80 -0.53 -18.94 13.34
C LEU A 80 0.96 -18.60 13.49
N LYS A 81 1.63 -18.33 12.38
CA LYS A 81 3.04 -17.93 12.37
C LYS A 81 3.13 -16.42 12.50
N THR A 82 4.03 -15.98 13.38
CA THR A 82 4.44 -14.58 13.55
C THR A 82 3.30 -13.65 13.98
N LEU A 83 3.10 -13.53 15.30
CA LEU A 83 2.35 -12.43 15.89
C LEU A 83 3.37 -11.38 16.37
N SER A 84 3.33 -10.19 15.77
CA SER A 84 4.11 -9.07 16.32
C SER A 84 3.44 -8.55 17.59
N ASN A 85 4.24 -8.00 18.51
CA ASN A 85 3.76 -7.35 19.73
C ASN A 85 4.21 -5.88 19.77
N SER A 86 4.52 -5.31 18.60
CA SER A 86 5.09 -3.96 18.45
C SER A 86 4.08 -2.90 18.87
N PHE A 87 2.77 -3.13 18.69
CA PHE A 87 1.74 -2.19 19.12
C PHE A 87 1.66 -2.04 20.63
N SER A 88 1.86 -3.11 21.38
CA SER A 88 1.81 -3.09 22.85
C SER A 88 3.05 -2.50 23.50
N GLN A 89 4.14 -2.30 22.76
CA GLN A 89 5.35 -1.67 23.29
C GLN A 89 5.11 -0.20 23.63
N PRO A 90 5.72 0.34 24.71
CA PRO A 90 5.59 1.74 25.08
C PRO A 90 6.09 2.64 23.95
N LYS A 91 5.38 3.75 23.70
CA LYS A 91 5.68 4.73 22.65
C LYS A 91 5.64 6.12 23.26
N LYS A 92 6.56 6.97 22.81
CA LYS A 92 6.47 8.41 23.07
C LYS A 92 5.55 9.01 22.00
N ILE A 93 4.35 9.44 22.43
CA ILE A 93 3.37 10.06 21.54
C ILE A 93 3.22 11.52 21.98
N GLU A 94 3.48 12.44 21.06
CA GLU A 94 3.28 13.87 21.26
C GLU A 94 2.13 14.34 20.36
N VAL A 95 1.16 15.03 20.95
CA VAL A 95 0.00 15.59 20.23
C VAL A 95 0.15 17.09 20.21
N ILE A 96 0.38 17.66 19.02
CA ILE A 96 0.55 19.10 18.83
C ILE A 96 -0.67 19.66 18.10
N GLY A 97 -1.33 20.65 18.73
CA GLY A 97 -2.38 21.42 18.09
C GLY A 97 -1.81 22.56 17.24
N ALA A 98 -2.29 22.72 16.01
CA ALA A 98 -1.92 23.82 15.13
C ALA A 98 -3.18 24.47 14.55
N SER A 99 -3.14 25.79 14.34
CA SER A 99 -4.32 26.55 13.89
C SER A 99 -4.69 26.34 12.42
N LYS A 100 -3.74 25.92 11.57
CA LYS A 100 -3.89 25.71 10.12
C LYS A 100 -2.97 24.59 9.64
N ASN A 101 -3.34 23.94 8.53
CA ASN A 101 -2.50 22.91 7.87
C ASN A 101 -1.10 23.42 7.54
N THR A 102 -0.97 24.68 7.09
CA THR A 102 0.34 25.28 6.80
C THR A 102 1.21 25.45 8.04
N THR A 103 0.61 25.78 9.19
CA THR A 103 1.32 25.87 10.48
C THR A 103 1.78 24.48 10.93
N GLN A 104 0.93 23.46 10.78
CA GLN A 104 1.29 22.07 11.07
C GLN A 104 2.51 21.61 10.26
N LEU A 105 2.55 21.90 8.95
CA LEU A 105 3.67 21.52 8.09
C LEU A 105 4.98 22.23 8.43
N LYS A 106 4.91 23.53 8.74
CA LYS A 106 6.11 24.28 9.18
C LYS A 106 6.66 23.73 10.48
N TYR A 107 5.78 23.43 11.43
CA TYR A 107 6.19 22.85 12.71
C TYR A 107 6.77 21.44 12.56
N ALA A 108 6.21 20.62 11.65
CA ALA A 108 6.83 19.36 11.28
C ALA A 108 8.24 19.56 10.69
N GLY A 109 8.45 20.59 9.87
CA GLY A 109 9.77 20.99 9.38
C GLY A 109 10.75 21.35 10.50
N GLU A 110 10.31 22.12 11.50
CA GLU A 110 11.12 22.47 12.68
C GLU A 110 11.49 21.23 13.52
N ILE A 111 10.59 20.26 13.69
CA ILE A 111 10.90 19.00 14.35
C ILE A 111 11.98 18.24 13.57
N LEU A 112 11.83 18.15 12.25
CA LEU A 112 12.77 17.45 11.37
C LEU A 112 14.14 18.12 11.30
N GLU A 113 14.22 19.44 11.52
CA GLU A 113 15.49 20.17 11.53
C GLU A 113 16.41 19.69 12.67
N ASN A 114 15.83 19.25 13.78
CA ASN A 114 16.58 18.72 14.93
C ASN A 114 17.15 17.31 14.70
N PHE A 115 16.84 16.66 13.57
CA PHE A 115 17.25 15.29 13.29
C PHE A 115 18.53 15.31 12.45
N THR A 116 19.48 14.43 12.80
CA THR A 116 20.75 14.26 12.06
C THR A 116 20.72 13.07 11.10
N ASP A 117 19.89 12.06 11.39
CA ASP A 117 19.65 10.88 10.54
C ASP A 117 18.14 10.70 10.31
N PHE A 118 17.77 10.43 9.06
CA PHE A 118 16.39 10.29 8.61
C PHE A 118 16.02 8.85 8.21
N LYS A 119 16.94 7.87 8.33
CA LYS A 119 16.71 6.48 7.87
C LYS A 119 15.47 5.81 8.46
N ASN A 120 15.12 6.13 9.71
CA ASN A 120 13.97 5.55 10.42
C ASN A 120 12.85 6.59 10.63
N THR A 121 12.75 7.57 9.74
CA THR A 121 11.78 8.67 9.83
C THR A 121 10.82 8.62 8.65
N ALA A 122 9.53 8.67 8.94
CA ALA A 122 8.48 8.79 7.92
C ALA A 122 7.58 9.98 8.26
N LEU A 123 7.30 10.81 7.26
CA LEU A 123 6.30 11.88 7.35
C LEU A 123 5.05 11.44 6.57
N ILE A 124 3.97 11.17 7.30
CA ILE A 124 2.70 10.71 6.73
C ILE A 124 1.76 11.91 6.64
N LEU A 125 1.34 12.24 5.41
CA LEU A 125 0.34 13.28 5.16
C LEU A 125 -1.05 12.64 5.12
N ALA A 126 -2.02 13.24 5.80
CA ALA A 126 -3.43 12.81 5.73
C ALA A 126 -4.10 13.23 4.41
N ASP A 127 -3.55 14.24 3.74
CA ASP A 127 -4.03 14.78 2.47
C ASP A 127 -2.82 15.00 1.54
N GLU A 128 -2.82 14.32 0.39
CA GLU A 128 -1.75 14.39 -0.60
C GLU A 128 -1.62 15.79 -1.23
N THR A 129 -2.68 16.60 -1.22
CA THR A 129 -2.63 17.98 -1.76
C THR A 129 -1.68 18.87 -0.96
N LEU A 130 -1.29 18.47 0.26
CA LEU A 130 -0.31 19.15 1.09
C LEU A 130 1.15 18.85 0.70
N LEU A 131 1.40 17.85 -0.15
CA LEU A 131 2.74 17.43 -0.54
C LEU A 131 3.59 18.58 -1.13
N PRO A 132 3.09 19.41 -2.07
CA PRO A 132 3.88 20.51 -2.61
C PRO A 132 4.30 21.54 -1.55
N ILE A 133 3.41 21.85 -0.60
CA ILE A 133 3.69 22.77 0.51
C ILE A 133 4.71 22.14 1.46
N THR A 134 4.57 20.84 1.71
CA THR A 134 5.48 20.06 2.56
C THR A 134 6.90 20.11 2.00
N LEU A 135 7.08 19.80 0.71
CA LEU A 135 8.40 19.80 0.06
C LEU A 135 9.10 21.16 0.15
N ASN A 136 8.36 22.26 0.07
CA ASN A 136 8.90 23.62 0.25
C ASN A 136 9.20 23.98 1.71
N SER A 137 8.59 23.28 2.66
CA SER A 137 8.74 23.53 4.11
C SER A 137 9.77 22.61 4.77
N LEU A 138 10.30 21.63 4.03
CA LEU A 138 11.32 20.73 4.55
C LEU A 138 12.63 21.48 4.81
N PRO A 139 13.32 21.18 5.91
CA PRO A 139 14.59 21.82 6.24
C PRO A 139 15.70 21.42 5.26
N LYS A 140 16.68 22.31 5.08
CA LYS A 140 17.76 22.16 4.09
C LYS A 140 18.72 20.99 4.39
N ASN A 141 18.71 20.46 5.60
CA ASN A 141 19.52 19.29 5.99
C ASN A 141 18.98 17.96 5.40
N ILE A 142 17.79 17.96 4.79
CA ILE A 142 17.23 16.80 4.10
C ILE A 142 17.64 16.81 2.63
N ASN A 143 18.65 16.00 2.30
CA ASN A 143 19.22 15.96 0.94
C ASN A 143 18.43 15.08 -0.04
N ALA A 144 17.76 14.04 0.46
CA ALA A 144 17.04 13.08 -0.37
C ALA A 144 15.73 12.67 0.30
N ILE A 145 14.67 12.61 -0.51
CA ILE A 145 13.33 12.27 -0.06
C ILE A 145 12.81 11.14 -0.96
N ASN A 146 12.24 10.12 -0.35
CA ASN A 146 11.48 9.10 -1.05
C ASN A 146 9.99 9.36 -0.86
N ILE A 147 9.28 9.66 -1.95
CA ILE A 147 7.83 9.90 -1.93
C ILE A 147 7.15 8.59 -2.34
N THR A 148 6.37 8.00 -1.44
CA THR A 148 5.58 6.80 -1.72
C THR A 148 4.60 7.07 -2.86
N MET A 149 4.47 6.14 -3.82
CA MET A 149 3.69 6.29 -5.06
C MET A 149 4.19 7.39 -6.01
N GLY A 150 5.32 8.02 -5.71
CA GLY A 150 5.90 9.10 -6.50
C GLY A 150 5.14 10.42 -6.36
N TYR A 151 5.54 11.40 -7.16
CA TYR A 151 4.84 12.68 -7.23
C TYR A 151 3.72 12.60 -8.28
N PRO A 152 2.47 13.04 -7.99
CA PRO A 152 1.39 12.94 -8.95
C PRO A 152 1.69 13.70 -10.24
N LEU A 153 1.58 13.02 -11.39
CA LEU A 153 1.84 13.64 -12.70
C LEU A 153 0.97 14.87 -12.93
N LYS A 154 -0.30 14.85 -12.51
CA LYS A 154 -1.24 15.98 -12.64
C LYS A 154 -0.71 17.31 -12.04
N ASP A 155 0.18 17.21 -11.05
CA ASP A 155 0.71 18.36 -10.31
C ASP A 155 2.06 18.83 -10.91
N ILE A 156 2.52 18.20 -12.00
CA ILE A 156 3.69 18.61 -12.77
C ILE A 156 3.24 19.60 -13.87
N PRO A 157 3.85 20.79 -14.00
CA PRO A 157 3.43 21.81 -14.96
C PRO A 157 3.34 21.31 -16.41
N THR A 158 4.23 20.39 -16.83
CA THR A 158 4.29 19.85 -18.19
C THR A 158 3.13 18.91 -18.53
N THR A 159 2.44 18.37 -17.53
CA THR A 159 1.33 17.43 -17.75
C THR A 159 0.15 18.08 -18.46
N SER A 160 -0.07 19.39 -18.24
CA SER A 160 -1.10 20.17 -18.94
C SER A 160 -0.89 20.18 -20.46
N LEU A 161 0.37 20.24 -20.92
CA LEU A 161 0.73 20.19 -22.34
C LEU A 161 0.37 18.83 -22.94
N PHE A 162 0.76 17.74 -22.28
CA PHE A 162 0.43 16.39 -22.76
C PHE A 162 -1.07 16.14 -22.80
N PHE A 163 -1.81 16.58 -21.78
CA PHE A 163 -3.27 16.49 -21.80
C PHE A 163 -3.89 17.29 -22.94
N SER A 164 -3.37 18.50 -23.22
CA SER A 164 -3.85 19.32 -24.34
C SER A 164 -3.59 18.62 -25.68
N ILE A 165 -2.43 17.99 -25.85
CA ILE A 165 -2.11 17.19 -27.04
C ILE A 165 -3.06 16.00 -27.18
N PHE A 166 -3.30 15.25 -26.10
CA PHE A 166 -4.26 14.13 -26.13
C PHE A 166 -5.68 14.59 -26.45
N GLN A 167 -6.12 15.71 -25.87
CA GLN A 167 -7.43 16.29 -26.16
C GLN A 167 -7.57 16.71 -27.62
N LEU A 168 -6.50 17.23 -28.22
CA LEU A 168 -6.46 17.60 -29.62
C LEU A 168 -6.70 16.36 -30.53
N PHE A 169 -6.03 15.24 -30.27
CA PHE A 169 -6.26 13.98 -31.01
C PHE A 169 -7.65 13.36 -30.76
N VAL A 170 -8.13 13.37 -29.51
CA VAL A 170 -9.48 12.90 -29.17
C VAL A 170 -10.56 13.75 -29.86
N SER A 171 -10.34 15.06 -29.99
CA SER A 171 -11.27 15.97 -30.67
C SER A 171 -11.29 15.71 -32.17
N GLN A 172 -10.13 15.47 -32.78
CA GLN A 172 -10.04 15.07 -34.18
C GLN A 172 -10.82 13.78 -34.48
N GLU A 173 -10.70 12.76 -33.62
CA GLU A 173 -11.46 11.51 -33.77
C GLU A 173 -12.98 11.75 -33.67
N LYS A 174 -13.42 12.52 -32.66
CA LYS A 174 -14.84 12.88 -32.49
C LYS A 174 -15.42 13.63 -33.67
N LEU A 175 -14.63 14.51 -34.30
CA LEU A 175 -15.02 15.27 -35.48
C LEU A 175 -14.88 14.47 -36.78
N GLN A 176 -14.43 13.21 -36.72
CA GLN A 176 -14.13 12.37 -37.89
C GLN A 176 -13.11 12.99 -38.85
N LYS A 177 -12.21 13.85 -38.33
CA LYS A 177 -11.20 14.60 -39.10
C LYS A 177 -9.85 13.89 -39.20
N THR A 178 -9.76 12.65 -38.73
CA THR A 178 -8.52 11.86 -38.67
C THR A 178 -7.87 11.64 -40.04
N LEU A 179 -8.68 11.50 -41.10
CA LEU A 179 -8.17 11.30 -42.47
C LEU A 179 -7.58 12.57 -43.09
N VAL A 180 -8.00 13.74 -42.61
CA VAL A 180 -7.62 15.06 -43.15
C VAL A 180 -6.52 15.73 -42.32
N ASN A 181 -6.11 15.11 -41.20
CA ASN A 181 -5.16 15.66 -40.24
C ASN A 181 -5.54 17.06 -39.70
N GLU A 182 -6.84 17.34 -39.64
CA GLU A 182 -7.36 18.59 -39.05
C GLU A 182 -7.78 18.35 -37.60
N PHE A 183 -7.55 19.35 -36.75
CA PHE A 183 -7.80 19.28 -35.30
C PHE A 183 -8.91 20.23 -34.83
N TYR A 184 -9.49 20.99 -35.76
CA TYR A 184 -10.61 21.91 -35.61
C TYR A 184 -11.49 21.77 -36.84
#